data_AF-A0A969EZD2-F1
#
_entry.id   AF-A0A969EZD2-F1
#
_cell.length_a   1.000
_cell.length_b   1.000
_cell.length_c   1.000
_cell.angle_alpha   90.00
_cell.angle_beta   90.00
_cell.angle_gamma   90.00
#
_symmetry.space_group_name_H-M   'P 1'
#
loop_
_entity.id
_entity.type
_entity.pdbx_description
1 polymer ?
#
loop_
_entity_poly.entity_id
_entity_poly.type
_entity_poly.pdbx_seq_one_letter_code
_entity_poly.pdbx_strand_id
1 'polypeptide(L)'
;MAFLLGSIFLVTILYTFRNLSGLTIEFVGASAGFVDEHIEFEVRVTRPDGRGREGVQLGWPHAIAQWAELFDAAACVVRLFVPAPQRGWARPGRLLVETYYPLGLLRAWTWVDLDAKALVYPKPIFGEPPRASARNRDEGELIDPRGSDDFDDMRDYRAGDPVRRILWRTYARTGDLVVKQYASYLDPRFVIDFDDVAGDTELRLSRLTGMALTASNLQREFALSLPGTFIESGIGSAHLDRVLRALALYGVPDEP
;
A
#
# COMPACT_ATOMS: atom_id res chain seq x y z
N MET A 1 45.81 8.46 41.99
CA MET A 1 45.12 7.58 41.02
C MET A 1 43.62 7.45 41.30
N ALA A 2 43.19 7.01 42.49
CA ALA A 2 41.76 6.83 42.80
C ALA A 2 40.90 8.10 42.62
N PHE A 3 41.38 9.27 43.08
CA PHE A 3 40.66 10.54 42.92
C PHE A 3 40.50 10.98 41.45
N LEU A 4 41.51 10.74 40.61
CA LEU A 4 41.46 11.08 39.18
C LEU A 4 40.44 10.19 38.46
N LEU A 5 40.48 8.87 38.71
CA LEU A 5 39.49 7.94 38.15
C LEU A 5 38.07 8.28 38.61
N GLY A 6 37.88 8.62 39.89
CA GLY A 6 36.60 9.07 40.42
C GLY A 6 36.08 10.34 39.72
N SER A 7 36.95 11.33 39.50
CA SER A 7 36.58 12.56 38.78
C SER A 7 36.19 12.31 37.32
N ILE A 8 36.96 11.50 36.59
CA ILE A 8 36.64 11.12 35.20
C ILE A 8 35.31 10.39 35.15
N PHE A 9 35.07 9.46 36.08
CA PHE A 9 33.82 8.72 36.13
C PHE A 9 32.60 9.63 36.34
N LEU A 10 32.68 10.56 37.30
CA LEU A 10 31.60 11.50 37.59
C LEU A 10 31.31 12.45 36.41
N VAL A 11 32.38 12.95 35.79
CA VAL A 11 32.27 13.77 34.56
C VAL A 11 31.65 12.96 33.43
N THR A 12 32.06 11.71 33.24
CA THR A 12 31.51 10.81 32.22
C THR A 12 30.01 10.62 32.40
N ILE A 13 29.53 10.32 33.62
CA ILE A 13 28.08 10.20 33.91
C ILE A 13 27.33 11.45 33.44
N LEU A 14 27.81 12.64 33.82
CA LEU A 14 27.16 13.90 33.49
C LEU A 14 27.15 14.14 31.97
N TYR A 15 28.25 13.89 31.27
CA TYR A 15 28.33 14.05 29.82
C TYR A 15 27.43 13.05 29.08
N THR A 16 27.42 11.78 29.48
CA THR A 16 26.57 10.74 28.88
C THR A 16 25.09 11.09 29.02
N PHE A 17 24.64 11.50 30.21
CA PHE A 17 23.24 11.91 30.40
C PHE A 17 22.91 13.19 29.63
N ARG A 18 23.78 14.21 29.69
CA ARG A 18 23.55 15.47 28.96
C ARG A 18 23.50 15.26 27.46
N ASN A 19 24.16 14.24 26.92
CA ASN A 19 24.19 13.95 25.49
C ASN A 19 22.80 13.58 24.92
N LEU A 20 21.95 12.92 25.72
CA LEU A 20 20.54 12.65 25.36
C LEU A 20 19.58 13.74 25.83
N SER A 21 19.90 14.43 26.92
CA SER A 21 19.00 15.42 27.51
C SER A 21 18.68 16.56 26.54
N GLY A 22 17.38 16.83 26.37
CA GLY A 22 16.86 17.91 25.53
C GLY A 22 16.71 17.55 24.05
N LEU A 23 17.02 16.32 23.64
CA LEU A 23 16.70 15.85 22.28
C LEU A 23 15.18 15.81 22.08
N THR A 24 14.74 16.30 20.92
CA THR A 24 13.36 16.19 20.44
C THR A 24 13.32 15.14 19.35
N ILE A 25 12.36 14.22 19.43
CA ILE A 25 12.23 13.07 18.54
C ILE A 25 10.82 13.07 17.99
N GLU A 26 10.72 13.12 16.67
CA GLU A 26 9.45 13.26 15.96
C GLU A 26 9.34 12.19 14.89
N PHE A 27 8.16 11.60 14.77
CA PHE A 27 7.83 10.74 13.64
C PHE A 27 7.48 11.61 12.42
N VAL A 28 8.20 11.41 11.32
CA VAL A 28 7.99 12.17 10.07
C VAL A 28 7.01 11.45 9.17
N GLY A 29 7.17 10.14 9.03
CA GLY A 29 6.34 9.31 8.18
C GLY A 29 6.88 7.90 8.04
N ALA A 30 6.11 7.04 7.40
CA ALA A 30 6.54 5.71 7.03
C ALA A 30 6.10 5.39 5.61
N SER A 31 6.90 4.61 4.90
CA SER A 31 6.50 4.07 3.61
C SER A 31 5.55 2.89 3.81
N ALA A 32 4.56 2.74 2.93
CA ALA A 32 3.82 1.50 2.85
C ALA A 32 4.65 0.46 2.09
N GLY A 33 4.54 -0.82 2.47
CA GLY A 33 5.30 -1.91 1.86
C GLY A 33 4.55 -3.23 1.96
N PHE A 34 5.15 -4.32 1.50
CA PHE A 34 4.50 -5.63 1.48
C PHE A 34 4.92 -6.51 2.67
N VAL A 35 4.13 -7.54 2.94
CA VAL A 35 4.49 -8.59 3.90
C VAL A 35 5.84 -9.22 3.51
N ASP A 36 6.65 -9.52 4.52
CA ASP A 36 8.04 -10.01 4.47
C ASP A 36 9.08 -8.97 4.01
N GLU A 37 8.67 -7.71 3.80
CA GLU A 37 9.60 -6.62 3.54
C GLU A 37 10.01 -5.87 4.82
N HIS A 38 11.04 -5.04 4.70
CA HIS A 38 11.44 -4.11 5.74
C HIS A 38 10.81 -2.76 5.46
N ILE A 39 9.90 -2.34 6.34
CA ILE A 39 9.18 -1.08 6.23
C ILE A 39 10.05 0.05 6.76
N GLU A 40 10.15 1.14 5.99
CA GLU A 40 10.94 2.30 6.34
C GLU A 40 10.11 3.27 7.18
N PHE A 41 10.64 3.62 8.35
CA PHE A 41 10.12 4.64 9.24
C PHE A 41 11.14 5.78 9.31
N GLU A 42 10.69 6.99 8.99
CA GLU A 42 11.49 8.21 9.09
C GLU A 42 11.24 8.88 10.44
N VAL A 43 12.30 9.00 11.23
CA VAL A 43 12.29 9.68 12.52
C VAL A 43 13.22 10.88 12.46
N ARG A 44 12.70 12.06 12.72
CA ARG A 44 13.49 13.28 12.86
C ARG A 44 13.98 13.39 14.28
N VAL A 45 15.28 13.64 14.43
CA VAL A 45 15.88 13.98 15.71
C VAL A 45 16.44 15.39 15.64
N THR A 46 16.09 16.18 16.63
CA THR A 46 16.53 17.57 16.75
C THR A 46 17.21 17.76 18.09
N ARG A 47 18.38 18.39 18.07
CA ARG A 47 19.09 18.80 19.28
C ARG A 47 18.79 20.26 19.60
N PRO A 48 18.84 20.64 20.88
CA PRO A 48 18.77 22.05 21.26
C PRO A 48 20.06 22.77 20.84
N ASP A 49 19.98 24.11 20.81
CA ASP A 49 21.14 24.97 20.53
C ASP A 49 22.29 24.72 21.52
N GLY A 50 23.51 24.90 21.04
CA GLY A 50 24.73 24.67 21.82
C GLY A 50 25.56 23.51 21.26
N ARG A 51 26.08 22.67 22.15
CA ARG A 51 27.03 21.61 21.79
C ARG A 51 26.37 20.51 20.95
N GLY A 52 27.10 20.03 19.94
CA GLY A 52 26.73 18.86 19.15
C GLY A 52 26.54 17.61 20.02
N ARG A 53 25.71 16.68 19.54
CA ARG A 53 25.50 15.37 20.18
C ARG A 53 26.23 14.31 19.39
N GLU A 54 26.96 13.45 20.08
CA GLU A 54 27.79 12.42 19.46
C GLU A 54 27.37 11.03 19.90
N GLY A 55 27.47 10.05 19.02
CA GLY A 55 27.20 8.66 19.36
C GLY A 55 25.78 8.43 19.91
N VAL A 56 24.79 9.15 19.37
CA VAL A 56 23.37 8.89 19.64
C VAL A 56 22.89 7.83 18.66
N GLN A 57 22.30 6.77 19.18
CA GLN A 57 21.69 5.70 18.42
C GLN A 57 20.20 5.64 18.69
N LEU A 58 19.46 5.16 17.70
CA LEU A 58 18.04 4.91 17.81
C LEU A 58 17.61 3.72 16.98
N GLY A 59 16.66 2.96 17.52
CA GLY A 59 16.15 1.77 16.89
C GLY A 59 15.02 1.14 17.69
N TRP A 60 14.16 0.40 17.01
CA TRP A 60 13.19 -0.47 17.69
C TRP A 60 13.85 -1.80 18.08
N PRO A 61 13.34 -2.53 19.09
CA PRO A 61 13.96 -3.75 19.60
C PRO A 61 14.22 -4.84 18.55
N HIS A 62 13.44 -4.86 17.47
CA HIS A 62 13.51 -5.84 16.39
C HIS A 62 14.08 -5.26 15.08
N ALA A 63 14.61 -4.04 15.13
CA ALA A 63 15.17 -3.32 14.00
C ALA A 63 16.66 -3.05 14.23
N ILE A 64 17.39 -2.83 13.13
CA ILE A 64 18.79 -2.42 13.22
C ILE A 64 18.83 -0.97 13.70
N ALA A 65 19.50 -0.73 14.83
CA ALA A 65 19.72 0.62 15.33
C ALA A 65 20.58 1.44 14.37
N GLN A 66 20.25 2.72 14.23
CA GLN A 66 20.92 3.67 13.35
C GLN A 66 21.47 4.84 14.16
N TRP A 67 22.56 5.42 13.66
CA TRP A 67 23.19 6.58 14.28
C TRP A 67 22.50 7.86 13.85
N ALA A 68 22.33 8.78 14.79
CA ALA A 68 21.88 10.14 14.52
C ALA A 68 23.09 11.08 14.42
N GLU A 69 23.26 11.71 13.26
CA GLU A 69 24.32 12.67 13.00
C GLU A 69 23.90 14.07 13.50
N LEU A 70 24.23 14.38 14.76
CA LEU A 70 23.82 15.62 15.44
C LEU A 70 25.01 16.44 15.94
N PHE A 71 26.21 16.20 15.40
CA PHE A 71 27.40 16.96 15.79
C PHE A 71 27.36 18.37 15.20
N ASP A 72 27.41 18.47 13.87
CA ASP A 72 27.36 19.74 13.15
C ASP A 72 25.93 20.18 12.83
N ALA A 73 25.04 19.22 12.56
CA ALA A 73 23.63 19.49 12.26
C ALA A 73 22.80 19.70 13.54
N ALA A 74 21.85 20.64 13.49
CA ALA A 74 20.86 20.83 14.54
C ALA A 74 19.74 19.78 14.51
N ALA A 75 19.49 19.19 13.34
CA ALA A 75 18.53 18.12 13.15
C ALA A 75 18.99 17.17 12.05
N CYS A 76 18.58 15.91 12.15
CA CYS A 76 18.76 14.90 11.12
C CYS A 76 17.52 14.01 11.02
N VAL A 77 17.30 13.41 9.86
CA VAL A 77 16.27 12.37 9.66
C VAL A 77 16.98 11.03 9.60
N VAL A 78 16.56 10.12 10.47
CA VAL A 78 17.09 8.77 10.54
C VAL A 78 16.04 7.81 10.01
N ARG A 79 16.48 6.91 9.13
CA ARG A 79 15.66 5.92 8.46
C ARG A 79 15.83 4.58 9.12
N LEU A 80 14.75 4.06 9.68
CA LEU A 80 14.72 2.82 10.45
C LEU A 80 13.91 1.78 9.69
N PHE A 81 14.40 0.56 9.63
CA PHE A 81 13.82 -0.52 8.84
C PHE A 81 13.27 -1.60 9.78
N VAL A 82 11.95 -1.81 9.75
CA VAL A 82 11.27 -2.75 10.64
C VAL A 82 10.69 -3.89 9.81
N PRO A 83 10.97 -5.17 10.15
CA PRO A 83 10.39 -6.30 9.43
C PRO A 83 8.87 -6.37 9.65
N ALA A 84 8.11 -6.59 8.58
CA ALA A 84 6.66 -6.69 8.61
C ALA A 84 6.17 -8.10 8.24
N PRO A 85 6.02 -9.03 9.21
CA PRO A 85 5.64 -10.41 8.94
C PRO A 85 4.14 -10.60 8.63
N GLN A 86 3.31 -9.59 8.86
CA GLN A 86 1.85 -9.66 8.71
C GLN A 86 1.30 -8.37 8.10
N ARG A 87 0.19 -8.49 7.35
CA ARG A 87 -0.48 -7.34 6.72
C ARG A 87 -1.24 -6.50 7.75
N GLY A 88 -1.62 -5.29 7.35
CA GLY A 88 -2.40 -4.35 8.16
C GLY A 88 -1.52 -3.24 8.74
N TRP A 89 -1.91 -2.69 9.89
CA TRP A 89 -1.14 -1.65 10.55
C TRP A 89 0.05 -2.24 11.31
N ALA A 90 1.26 -2.00 10.81
CA ALA A 90 2.49 -2.30 11.54
C ALA A 90 2.81 -1.18 12.53
N ARG A 91 2.87 -1.53 13.82
CA ARG A 91 3.25 -0.64 14.92
C ARG A 91 4.53 -1.18 15.56
N PRO A 92 5.69 -0.53 15.35
CA PRO A 92 6.95 -1.00 15.91
C PRO A 92 7.07 -0.76 17.44
N GLY A 93 6.14 0.01 18.02
CA GLY A 93 6.08 0.28 19.45
C GLY A 93 7.06 1.37 19.88
N ARG A 94 7.67 1.20 21.05
CA ARG A 94 8.56 2.21 21.63
C ARG A 94 9.94 2.18 20.99
N LEU A 95 10.40 3.34 20.55
CA LEU A 95 11.73 3.57 20.00
C LEU A 95 12.74 3.66 21.14
N LEU A 96 13.81 2.86 21.09
CA LEU A 96 14.96 3.01 21.98
C LEU A 96 15.84 4.13 21.44
N VAL A 97 16.27 5.02 22.32
CA VAL A 97 17.27 6.05 22.02
C VAL A 97 18.35 5.93 23.07
N GLU A 98 19.59 5.73 22.65
CA GLU A 98 20.70 5.45 23.56
C GLU A 98 22.01 6.12 23.13
N THR A 99 22.93 6.22 24.08
CA THR A 99 24.30 6.68 23.83
C THR A 99 25.27 6.06 24.81
N TYR A 100 26.48 5.82 24.32
CA TYR A 100 27.63 5.38 25.11
C TYR A 100 28.74 6.44 25.16
N TYR A 101 28.52 7.62 24.58
CA TYR A 101 29.46 8.73 24.57
C TYR A 101 29.68 9.28 26.00
N PRO A 102 30.89 9.77 26.37
CA PRO A 102 32.09 9.91 25.53
C PRO A 102 33.03 8.70 25.49
N LEU A 103 33.12 7.93 26.59
CA LEU A 103 34.18 6.93 26.76
C LEU A 103 33.73 5.49 26.46
N GLY A 104 32.45 5.24 26.18
CA GLY A 104 31.92 3.89 26.03
C GLY A 104 31.67 3.16 27.36
N LEU A 105 31.96 3.79 28.50
CA LEU A 105 31.92 3.16 29.83
C LEU A 105 30.53 3.11 30.46
N LEU A 106 29.63 3.99 30.01
CA LEU A 106 28.30 4.19 30.59
C LEU A 106 27.28 4.25 29.46
N ARG A 107 26.09 3.71 29.72
CA ARG A 107 24.96 3.78 28.80
C ARG A 107 23.90 4.72 29.37
N ALA A 108 23.55 5.78 28.65
CA ALA A 108 22.30 6.49 28.88
C ALA A 108 21.30 6.07 27.80
N TRP A 109 20.03 5.94 28.18
CA TRP A 109 18.98 5.50 27.27
C TRP A 109 17.61 6.03 27.70
N THR A 110 16.68 6.07 26.75
CA THR A 110 15.27 6.37 26.99
C THR A 110 14.40 5.61 25.98
N TRP A 111 13.14 5.33 26.35
CA TRP A 111 12.13 4.79 25.45
C TRP A 111 11.13 5.89 25.10
N VAL A 112 10.90 6.10 23.81
CA VAL A 112 9.95 7.09 23.31
C VAL A 112 8.84 6.38 22.55
N ASP A 113 7.60 6.69 22.88
CA ASP A 113 6.44 6.25 22.12
C ASP A 113 6.07 7.35 21.12
N LEU A 114 6.15 7.03 19.83
CA LEU A 114 5.90 7.98 18.74
C LEU A 114 4.52 7.78 18.09
N ASP A 115 3.74 6.80 18.56
CA ASP A 115 2.52 6.31 17.87
C ASP A 115 2.76 6.04 16.37
N ALA A 116 3.98 5.58 16.05
CA ALA A 116 4.39 5.33 14.68
C ALA A 116 3.60 4.14 14.10
N LYS A 117 3.05 4.33 12.90
CA LYS A 117 2.32 3.28 12.18
C LYS A 117 2.62 3.34 10.69
N ALA A 118 2.69 2.16 10.08
CA ALA A 118 2.82 1.99 8.64
C ALA A 118 1.81 0.96 8.15
N LEU A 119 1.36 1.11 6.91
CA LEU A 119 0.43 0.17 6.30
C LEU A 119 1.21 -0.90 5.53
N VAL A 120 0.93 -2.16 5.84
CA VAL A 120 1.57 -3.32 5.21
C VAL A 120 0.55 -4.05 4.33
N TYR A 121 0.86 -4.13 3.04
CA TYR A 121 0.04 -4.80 2.04
C TYR A 121 0.31 -6.31 2.01
N PRO A 122 -0.69 -7.14 1.64
CA PRO A 122 -0.45 -8.57 1.45
C PRO A 122 0.64 -8.83 0.41
N LYS A 123 1.48 -9.84 0.62
CA LYS A 123 2.55 -10.19 -0.32
C LYS A 123 1.98 -10.55 -1.70
N PRO A 124 2.41 -9.89 -2.78
CA PRO A 124 1.80 -10.13 -4.09
C PRO A 124 2.20 -11.51 -4.61
N ILE A 125 1.20 -12.29 -5.03
CA ILE A 125 1.40 -13.50 -5.80
C ILE A 125 0.99 -13.20 -7.23
N PHE A 126 1.99 -13.09 -8.10
CA PHE A 126 1.77 -12.93 -9.53
C PHE A 126 1.35 -14.26 -10.14
N GLY A 127 0.32 -14.23 -10.95
CA GLY A 127 -0.22 -15.39 -11.62
C GLY A 127 -1.13 -14.97 -12.77
N GLU A 128 -1.51 -15.95 -13.59
CA GLU A 128 -2.48 -15.70 -14.65
C GLU A 128 -3.81 -15.27 -13.99
N PRO A 129 -4.41 -14.14 -14.41
CA PRO A 129 -5.69 -13.74 -13.85
C PRO A 129 -6.69 -14.88 -14.06
N PRO A 130 -7.56 -15.19 -13.07
CA PRO A 130 -8.62 -16.14 -13.29
C PRO A 130 -9.37 -15.73 -14.55
N ARG A 131 -9.54 -16.67 -15.49
CA ARG A 131 -10.33 -16.43 -16.71
C ARG A 131 -11.65 -15.85 -16.23
N ALA A 132 -11.89 -14.58 -16.58
CA ALA A 132 -13.00 -13.77 -16.08
C ALA A 132 -14.19 -14.68 -15.81
N SER A 133 -14.50 -14.87 -14.52
CA SER A 133 -15.58 -15.76 -14.18
C SER A 133 -16.81 -15.21 -14.88
N ALA A 134 -17.48 -16.10 -15.57
CA ALA A 134 -18.69 -15.88 -16.30
C ALA A 134 -19.87 -15.54 -15.37
N ARG A 135 -19.68 -14.77 -14.30
CA ARG A 135 -20.72 -14.48 -13.30
C ARG A 135 -21.71 -13.38 -13.71
N ASN A 136 -21.71 -13.05 -15.01
CA ASN A 136 -22.85 -12.50 -15.75
C ASN A 136 -23.01 -13.20 -17.12
N ARG A 137 -22.81 -14.53 -17.17
CA ARG A 137 -23.38 -15.35 -18.25
C ARG A 137 -24.69 -15.95 -17.77
N ASP A 138 -25.71 -15.09 -17.71
CA ASP A 138 -26.95 -15.54 -18.34
C ASP A 138 -26.64 -15.63 -19.84
N GLU A 139 -26.92 -16.80 -20.40
CA GLU A 139 -26.77 -17.22 -21.81
C GLU A 139 -26.38 -16.12 -22.81
N GLY A 140 -25.11 -16.11 -23.20
CA GLY A 140 -24.60 -15.28 -24.29
C GLY A 140 -23.19 -15.73 -24.66
N GLU A 141 -23.07 -16.33 -25.83
CA GLU A 141 -21.88 -16.98 -26.36
C GLU A 141 -20.59 -16.13 -26.31
N LEU A 142 -19.48 -16.82 -26.07
CA LEU A 142 -18.14 -16.34 -26.37
C LEU A 142 -18.04 -16.05 -27.87
N ILE A 143 -17.88 -14.78 -28.26
CA ILE A 143 -17.45 -14.45 -29.62
C ILE A 143 -16.01 -13.95 -29.58
N ASP A 144 -15.16 -14.70 -30.28
CA ASP A 144 -13.78 -14.43 -30.67
C ASP A 144 -13.62 -13.00 -31.25
N PRO A 145 -12.60 -12.21 -30.85
CA PRO A 145 -12.39 -10.84 -31.37
C PRO A 145 -11.93 -10.78 -32.83
N ARG A 146 -11.96 -11.88 -33.58
CA ARG A 146 -11.63 -11.91 -35.02
C ARG A 146 -12.75 -12.53 -35.83
N GLY A 147 -13.74 -11.70 -36.15
CA GLY A 147 -14.63 -11.92 -37.30
C GLY A 147 -15.81 -12.83 -36.99
N SER A 148 -16.87 -12.24 -36.47
CA SER A 148 -18.22 -12.74 -36.69
C SER A 148 -19.15 -11.53 -36.75
N ASP A 149 -19.62 -11.24 -37.96
CA ASP A 149 -20.40 -10.06 -38.32
C ASP A 149 -21.93 -10.34 -38.21
N ASP A 150 -22.35 -11.30 -37.39
CA ASP A 150 -23.67 -11.94 -37.59
C ASP A 150 -24.49 -12.25 -36.33
N PHE A 151 -24.44 -11.39 -35.30
CA PHE A 151 -25.49 -11.37 -34.27
C PHE A 151 -25.99 -9.93 -34.05
N ASP A 152 -26.96 -9.56 -34.88
CA ASP A 152 -27.72 -8.31 -34.78
C ASP A 152 -28.98 -8.56 -33.94
N ASP A 153 -29.03 -7.97 -32.74
CA ASP A 153 -30.29 -7.78 -32.03
C ASP A 153 -31.10 -6.75 -32.84
N MET A 154 -32.09 -7.25 -33.58
CA MET A 154 -32.89 -6.50 -34.53
C MET A 154 -34.19 -6.10 -33.86
N ARG A 155 -34.44 -4.78 -33.80
CA ARG A 155 -35.69 -4.25 -33.26
C ARG A 155 -36.43 -3.41 -34.30
N ASP A 156 -37.76 -3.48 -34.25
CA ASP A 156 -38.64 -2.61 -35.03
C ASP A 156 -38.36 -1.13 -34.70
N TYR A 157 -38.24 -0.34 -35.77
CA TYR A 157 -38.06 1.11 -35.69
C TYR A 157 -39.18 1.75 -34.88
N ARG A 158 -38.82 2.53 -33.85
CA ARG A 158 -39.76 3.41 -33.16
C ARG A 158 -39.46 4.87 -33.50
N ALA A 159 -40.51 5.68 -33.57
CA ALA A 159 -40.37 7.11 -33.79
C ALA A 159 -39.48 7.74 -32.70
N GLY A 160 -38.29 8.19 -33.09
CA GLY A 160 -37.23 8.64 -32.19
C GLY A 160 -35.87 7.98 -32.45
N ASP A 161 -35.84 6.85 -33.16
CA ASP A 161 -34.60 6.16 -33.51
C ASP A 161 -33.83 6.92 -34.62
N PRO A 162 -32.50 7.04 -34.51
CA PRO A 162 -31.70 7.76 -35.50
C PRO A 162 -31.68 7.02 -36.84
N VAL A 163 -32.08 7.73 -37.91
CA VAL A 163 -32.23 7.22 -39.29
C VAL A 163 -30.98 6.49 -39.79
N ARG A 164 -29.79 6.88 -39.32
CA ARG A 164 -28.49 6.28 -39.69
C ARG A 164 -28.33 4.82 -39.23
N ARG A 165 -29.18 4.33 -38.33
CA ARG A 165 -29.18 2.94 -37.81
C ARG A 165 -30.20 2.03 -38.50
N ILE A 166 -30.95 2.54 -39.47
CA ILE A 166 -31.91 1.75 -40.26
C ILE A 166 -31.13 0.82 -41.19
N LEU A 167 -31.43 -0.48 -41.10
CA LEU A 167 -30.87 -1.48 -42.00
C LEU A 167 -31.65 -1.45 -43.32
N TRP A 168 -31.24 -0.56 -44.22
CA TRP A 168 -31.86 -0.39 -45.53
C TRP A 168 -31.87 -1.69 -46.36
N ARG A 169 -30.90 -2.59 -46.13
CA ARG A 169 -30.82 -3.88 -46.80
C ARG A 169 -31.94 -4.85 -46.38
N THR A 170 -32.38 -4.77 -45.12
CA THR A 170 -33.52 -5.54 -44.59
C THR A 170 -34.83 -4.90 -45.04
N TYR A 171 -34.93 -3.57 -44.95
CA TYR A 171 -36.09 -2.80 -45.44
C TYR A 171 -36.42 -3.08 -46.91
N ALA A 172 -35.40 -3.14 -47.77
CA ALA A 172 -35.59 -3.42 -49.20
C ALA A 172 -36.14 -4.82 -49.50
N ARG A 173 -36.08 -5.76 -48.54
CA ARG A 173 -36.51 -7.15 -48.72
C ARG A 173 -37.86 -7.45 -48.07
N THR A 174 -38.14 -6.88 -46.90
CA THR A 174 -39.36 -7.19 -46.13
C THR A 174 -40.35 -6.04 -46.04
N GLY A 175 -39.93 -4.79 -46.35
CA GLY A 175 -40.76 -3.60 -46.18
C GLY A 175 -40.81 -3.06 -44.74
N ASP A 176 -40.18 -3.76 -43.79
CA ASP A 176 -40.16 -3.39 -42.38
C ASP A 176 -38.90 -2.59 -42.04
N LEU A 177 -39.08 -1.49 -41.30
CA LEU A 177 -37.99 -0.66 -40.81
C LEU A 177 -37.38 -1.32 -39.57
N VAL A 178 -36.26 -1.99 -39.77
CA VAL A 178 -35.48 -2.63 -38.70
C VAL A 178 -34.27 -1.75 -38.36
N VAL A 179 -34.03 -1.54 -37.07
CA VAL A 179 -32.90 -0.76 -36.56
C VAL A 179 -31.88 -1.69 -35.93
N LYS A 180 -30.60 -1.50 -36.29
CA LYS A 180 -29.47 -2.19 -35.66
C LYS A 180 -29.31 -1.67 -34.23
N GLN A 181 -29.63 -2.49 -33.23
CA GLN A 181 -29.42 -2.15 -31.83
C GLN A 181 -27.98 -2.47 -31.47
N TYR A 182 -27.11 -1.45 -31.45
CA TYR A 182 -25.81 -1.61 -30.83
C TYR A 182 -26.04 -1.81 -29.34
N ALA A 183 -25.77 -3.01 -28.83
CA ALA A 183 -25.43 -3.16 -27.42
C ALA A 183 -24.30 -2.16 -27.16
N SER A 184 -24.52 -1.22 -26.23
CA SER A 184 -23.43 -0.41 -25.71
C SER A 184 -22.39 -1.38 -25.19
N TYR A 185 -21.29 -1.53 -25.94
CA TYR A 185 -20.08 -2.19 -25.48
C TYR A 185 -19.61 -1.43 -24.23
N LEU A 186 -20.10 -1.86 -23.08
CA LEU A 186 -19.40 -1.68 -21.83
C LEU A 186 -18.15 -2.54 -21.99
N ASP A 187 -17.05 -1.89 -22.34
CA ASP A 187 -15.70 -2.45 -22.26
C ASP A 187 -15.64 -3.32 -20.98
N PRO A 188 -15.31 -4.63 -21.07
CA PRO A 188 -15.38 -5.54 -19.93
C PRO A 188 -14.50 -4.99 -18.80
N ARG A 189 -15.16 -4.30 -17.86
CA ARG A 189 -14.57 -3.75 -16.65
C ARG A 189 -13.84 -4.90 -15.98
N PHE A 190 -12.51 -4.81 -15.91
CA PHE A 190 -11.73 -5.86 -15.28
C PHE A 190 -12.03 -5.82 -13.78
N VAL A 191 -12.90 -6.70 -13.30
CA VAL A 191 -13.24 -6.80 -11.88
C VAL A 191 -12.36 -7.86 -11.26
N ILE A 192 -11.61 -7.45 -10.24
CA ILE A 192 -10.81 -8.33 -9.39
C ILE A 192 -11.71 -8.75 -8.24
N ASP A 193 -12.28 -9.95 -8.31
CA ASP A 193 -13.24 -10.45 -7.32
C ASP A 193 -12.61 -11.47 -6.36
N PHE A 194 -12.87 -11.29 -5.06
CA PHE A 194 -12.44 -12.19 -3.99
C PHE A 194 -13.03 -13.59 -4.08
N ASP A 195 -14.27 -13.73 -4.58
CA ASP A 195 -14.96 -15.01 -4.70
C ASP A 195 -14.50 -15.84 -5.89
N ASP A 196 -13.84 -15.21 -6.86
CA ASP A 196 -13.29 -15.87 -8.04
C ASP A 196 -11.94 -16.54 -7.79
N VAL A 197 -11.31 -16.25 -6.64
CA VAL A 197 -10.01 -16.80 -6.27
C VAL A 197 -10.20 -17.93 -5.27
N ALA A 198 -9.73 -19.13 -5.63
CA ALA A 198 -9.69 -20.27 -4.72
C ALA A 198 -8.56 -20.10 -3.67
N GLY A 199 -8.77 -20.65 -2.47
CA GLY A 199 -7.78 -20.64 -1.39
C GLY A 199 -8.34 -20.15 -0.06
N ASP A 200 -7.48 -20.13 0.93
CA ASP A 200 -7.66 -19.41 2.20
C ASP A 200 -7.61 -17.89 2.00
N THR A 201 -8.08 -17.14 2.99
CA THR A 201 -8.20 -15.68 2.91
C THR A 201 -6.88 -15.00 2.56
N GLU A 202 -5.76 -15.41 3.17
CA GLU A 202 -4.44 -14.80 2.90
C GLU A 202 -3.97 -15.03 1.47
N LEU A 203 -4.13 -16.26 0.96
CA LEU A 203 -3.74 -16.60 -0.41
C LEU A 203 -4.60 -15.86 -1.43
N ARG A 204 -5.90 -15.70 -1.15
CA ARG A 204 -6.80 -14.89 -1.99
C ARG A 204 -6.32 -13.44 -2.03
N LEU A 205 -6.14 -12.80 -0.86
CA LEU A 205 -5.66 -11.42 -0.78
C LEU A 205 -4.33 -11.22 -1.51
N SER A 206 -3.38 -12.13 -1.31
CA SER A 206 -2.07 -12.12 -1.97
C SER A 206 -2.17 -12.18 -3.51
N ARG A 207 -3.09 -13.00 -4.04
CA ARG A 207 -3.38 -13.08 -5.48
C ARG A 207 -4.07 -11.82 -6.00
N LEU A 208 -5.04 -11.28 -5.26
CA LEU A 208 -5.74 -10.03 -5.63
C LEU A 208 -4.75 -8.85 -5.67
N THR A 209 -3.82 -8.76 -4.71
CA THR A 209 -2.72 -7.78 -4.73
C THR A 209 -1.88 -7.93 -6.00
N GLY A 210 -1.48 -9.15 -6.34
CA GLY A 210 -0.73 -9.42 -7.57
C GLY A 210 -1.48 -8.95 -8.82
N MET A 211 -2.78 -9.27 -8.93
CA MET A 211 -3.63 -8.83 -10.04
C MET A 211 -3.79 -7.31 -10.13
N ALA A 212 -3.97 -6.63 -9.00
CA ALA A 212 -4.09 -5.17 -8.95
C ALA A 212 -2.80 -4.48 -9.40
N LEU A 213 -1.65 -4.99 -8.96
CA LEU A 213 -0.34 -4.50 -9.41
C LEU A 213 -0.13 -4.74 -10.91
N THR A 214 -0.47 -5.93 -11.41
CA THR A 214 -0.38 -6.23 -12.85
C THR A 214 -1.30 -5.32 -13.67
N ALA A 215 -2.56 -5.13 -13.25
CA ALA A 215 -3.50 -4.25 -13.94
C ALA A 215 -3.04 -2.79 -13.95
N SER A 216 -2.50 -2.30 -12.83
CA SER A 216 -1.93 -0.95 -12.74
C SER A 216 -0.69 -0.78 -13.63
N ASN A 217 0.20 -1.77 -13.68
CA ASN A 217 1.38 -1.75 -14.55
C ASN A 217 1.01 -1.76 -16.04
N LEU A 218 -0.09 -2.41 -16.40
CA LEU A 218 -0.64 -2.41 -17.75
C LEU A 218 -1.49 -1.16 -18.07
N GLN A 219 -1.59 -0.21 -17.13
CA GLN A 219 -2.46 0.97 -17.22
C GLN A 219 -3.90 0.61 -17.63
N ARG A 220 -4.42 -0.49 -17.11
CA ARG A 220 -5.78 -0.94 -17.36
C ARG A 220 -6.70 -0.46 -16.25
N GLU A 221 -7.91 -0.04 -16.61
CA GLU A 221 -8.95 0.24 -15.62
C GLU A 221 -9.45 -1.04 -14.96
N PHE A 222 -9.56 -1.03 -13.64
CA PHE A 222 -9.99 -2.19 -12.87
C PHE A 222 -10.79 -1.82 -11.63
N ALA A 223 -11.74 -2.67 -11.26
CA ALA A 223 -12.52 -2.58 -10.03
C ALA A 223 -12.10 -3.68 -9.04
N LEU A 224 -12.34 -3.46 -7.75
CA LEU A 224 -12.12 -4.46 -6.70
C LEU A 224 -13.45 -4.82 -6.04
N SER A 225 -13.75 -6.12 -5.98
CA SER A 225 -14.87 -6.68 -5.23
C SER A 225 -14.33 -7.51 -4.06
N LEU A 226 -14.53 -7.00 -2.85
CA LEU A 226 -14.27 -7.69 -1.59
C LEU A 226 -15.59 -7.93 -0.85
N PRO A 227 -15.70 -8.97 -0.02
CA PRO A 227 -16.88 -9.17 0.82
C PRO A 227 -17.11 -7.94 1.71
N GLY A 228 -18.22 -7.24 1.49
CA GLY A 228 -18.57 -6.02 2.23
C GLY A 228 -17.90 -4.72 1.75
N THR A 229 -17.07 -4.73 0.70
CA THR A 229 -16.47 -3.51 0.14
C THR A 229 -16.30 -3.63 -1.37
N PHE A 230 -16.90 -2.71 -2.11
CA PHE A 230 -16.74 -2.60 -3.56
C PHE A 230 -16.06 -1.27 -3.91
N ILE A 231 -14.98 -1.33 -4.68
CA ILE A 231 -14.29 -0.16 -5.21
C ILE A 231 -14.53 -0.10 -6.71
N GLU A 232 -15.14 0.98 -7.16
CA GLU A 232 -15.44 1.22 -8.58
C GLU A 232 -14.20 1.21 -9.46
N SER A 233 -14.41 1.00 -10.76
CA SER A 233 -13.33 1.00 -11.75
C SER A 233 -12.56 2.31 -11.73
N GLY A 234 -11.24 2.20 -11.64
CA GLY A 234 -10.34 3.34 -11.67
C GLY A 234 -9.00 2.96 -12.27
N ILE A 235 -8.17 3.98 -12.47
CA ILE A 235 -6.82 3.87 -13.02
C ILE A 235 -5.88 4.80 -12.27
N GLY A 236 -4.59 4.46 -12.24
CA GLY A 236 -3.52 5.28 -11.66
C GLY A 236 -3.14 4.90 -10.24
N SER A 237 -2.08 5.55 -9.73
CA SER A 237 -1.48 5.25 -8.43
C SER A 237 -2.45 5.46 -7.26
N ALA A 238 -3.22 6.54 -7.27
CA ALA A 238 -4.19 6.82 -6.20
C ALA A 238 -5.30 5.76 -6.11
N HIS A 239 -5.67 5.14 -7.24
CA HIS A 239 -6.61 4.02 -7.26
C HIS A 239 -5.97 2.74 -6.75
N LEU A 240 -4.74 2.43 -7.20
CA LEU A 240 -3.97 1.30 -6.70
C LEU A 240 -3.77 1.38 -5.18
N ASP A 241 -3.39 2.53 -4.64
CA ASP A 241 -3.20 2.72 -3.19
C ASP A 241 -4.49 2.47 -2.41
N ARG A 242 -5.64 2.90 -2.96
CA ARG A 242 -6.96 2.65 -2.36
C ARG A 242 -7.29 1.16 -2.33
N VAL A 243 -7.03 0.45 -3.42
CA VAL A 243 -7.23 -1.00 -3.56
C VAL A 243 -6.31 -1.75 -2.60
N LEU A 244 -5.01 -1.44 -2.59
CA LEU A 244 -4.02 -2.06 -1.71
C LEU A 244 -4.36 -1.83 -0.24
N ARG A 245 -4.83 -0.63 0.11
CA ARG A 245 -5.31 -0.32 1.46
C ARG A 245 -6.52 -1.16 1.86
N ALA A 246 -7.50 -1.33 0.98
CA ALA A 246 -8.65 -2.18 1.27
C ALA A 246 -8.23 -3.65 1.45
N LEU A 247 -7.29 -4.15 0.64
CA LEU A 247 -6.73 -5.50 0.76
C LEU A 247 -5.94 -5.69 2.06
N ALA A 248 -5.18 -4.68 2.51
CA ALA A 248 -4.43 -4.72 3.76
C ALA A 248 -5.32 -4.76 5.00
N LEU A 249 -6.44 -4.02 4.97
CA LEU A 249 -7.35 -3.90 6.12
C LEU A 249 -8.46 -4.96 6.13
N TYR A 250 -8.59 -5.78 5.09
CA TYR A 250 -9.61 -6.81 5.01
C TYR A 250 -9.47 -7.87 6.11
N GLY A 251 -10.50 -8.01 6.93
CA GLY A 251 -10.57 -9.00 8.02
C GLY A 251 -9.62 -8.70 9.18
N VAL A 252 -8.92 -7.55 9.17
CA VAL A 252 -8.16 -7.08 10.32
C VAL A 252 -9.11 -6.24 11.17
N PRO A 253 -9.28 -6.54 12.48
CA PRO A 253 -10.10 -5.69 13.33
C PRO A 253 -9.53 -4.28 13.32
N ASP A 254 -10.33 -3.31 12.87
CA ASP A 254 -10.13 -1.90 13.20
C ASP A 254 -10.47 -1.78 14.69
N GLU A 255 -9.46 -2.00 15.54
CA GLU A 255 -9.61 -1.89 16.98
C GLU A 255 -8.61 -0.88 17.57
N PRO A 256 -8.98 -0.25 18.69
CA PRO A 256 -9.57 1.09 18.74
C PRO A 256 -8.56 2.23 18.95
#